data_AF-A0A357V0R5-F1
#
_entry.id   AF-A0A357V0R5-F1
#
_cell.length_a   1.000
_cell.length_b   1.000
_cell.length_c   1.000
_cell.angle_alpha   90.00
_cell.angle_beta   90.00
_cell.angle_gamma   90.00
#
_symmetry.space_group_name_H-M   'P 1'
#
loop_
_entity.id
_entity.type
_entity.pdbx_description
1 polymer ?
#
loop_
_entity_poly.entity_id
_entity_poly.type
_entity_poly.pdbx_seq_one_letter_code
_entity_poly.pdbx_strand_id
1 'polypeptide(L)'
;MGNCEEALGEGGDDCRCGFEKGSQCDLLSVRWFAHASSHVTPAHKAWMAGLPHPITFEMGGAKFAVVHGHSRDISEWVFASTPEAEKRVALDDLGVDGVIAGHSGLPFTDVLSDGRLWHNPGVIGVPANDGTPRVWYSVLDPAPGGIVIRHLALDYDYEGARAGMAREALPDAYRQALKDGLWPNLDVLPTAEAALTGQALAFDPVTWILPEPRVGKVA
;
A
#
# COMPACT_ATOMS: atom_id res chain seq x y z
N MET A 1 -6.02 -2.26 -9.62
CA MET A 1 -4.75 -2.59 -10.30
C MET A 1 -3.61 -1.91 -9.54
N GLY A 2 -2.44 -2.53 -9.43
CA GLY A 2 -1.21 -1.90 -8.93
C GLY A 2 -0.26 -1.55 -10.05
N ASN A 3 0.81 -0.80 -9.74
CA ASN A 3 1.78 -0.32 -10.72
C ASN A 3 2.54 -1.47 -11.41
N CYS A 4 2.85 -2.55 -10.67
CA CYS A 4 3.52 -3.72 -11.23
C CYS A 4 2.60 -4.48 -12.20
N GLU A 5 1.31 -4.61 -11.88
CA GLU A 5 0.33 -5.22 -12.78
C GLU A 5 0.12 -4.38 -14.04
N GLU A 6 0.07 -3.04 -13.92
CA GLU A 6 -0.01 -2.14 -15.07
C GLU A 6 1.21 -2.33 -15.98
N ALA A 7 2.41 -2.28 -15.41
CA ALA A 7 3.64 -2.46 -16.17
C ALA A 7 3.71 -3.82 -16.86
N LEU A 8 3.42 -4.91 -16.16
CA LEU A 8 3.44 -6.26 -16.74
C LEU A 8 2.35 -6.46 -17.79
N GLY A 9 1.16 -5.91 -17.56
CA GLY A 9 0.02 -5.96 -18.47
C GLY A 9 0.30 -5.24 -19.79
N GLU A 10 0.99 -4.10 -19.75
CA GLU A 10 1.39 -3.32 -20.92
C GLU A 10 2.69 -3.80 -21.59
N GLY A 11 3.41 -4.73 -20.94
CA GLY A 11 4.71 -5.21 -21.43
C GLY A 11 5.83 -4.20 -21.21
N GLY A 12 5.76 -3.39 -20.15
CA GLY A 12 6.82 -2.48 -19.73
C GLY A 12 8.08 -3.22 -19.24
N ASP A 13 9.19 -2.48 -19.24
CA ASP A 13 10.53 -2.99 -18.93
C ASP A 13 10.94 -2.74 -17.46
N ASP A 14 10.16 -1.99 -16.69
CA ASP A 14 10.38 -1.68 -15.28
C ASP A 14 9.10 -1.83 -14.45
N CYS A 15 9.24 -1.79 -13.11
CA CYS A 15 8.10 -1.98 -12.22
C CYS A 15 7.18 -0.76 -12.09
N ARG A 16 7.56 0.40 -12.63
CA ARG A 16 6.89 1.69 -12.43
C ARG A 16 6.65 2.05 -10.96
N CYS A 17 7.48 1.60 -10.03
CA CYS A 17 7.25 1.79 -8.59
C CYS A 17 7.46 3.24 -8.10
N GLY A 18 7.69 4.22 -8.97
CA GLY A 18 7.96 5.59 -8.56
C GLY A 18 9.29 5.78 -7.83
N PHE A 19 10.25 4.88 -8.01
CA PHE A 19 11.59 5.03 -7.43
C PHE A 19 12.37 6.14 -8.13
N GLU A 20 13.14 6.91 -7.37
CA GLU A 20 14.09 7.86 -7.95
C GLU A 20 15.14 7.10 -8.78
N LYS A 21 15.43 7.60 -9.98
CA LYS A 21 16.37 6.97 -10.90
C LYS A 21 17.77 6.89 -10.27
N GLY A 22 18.34 5.69 -10.23
CA GLY A 22 19.64 5.42 -9.62
C GLY A 22 19.61 5.22 -8.10
N SER A 23 18.44 5.30 -7.47
CA SER A 23 18.26 4.89 -6.07
C SER A 23 18.58 3.40 -5.88
N GLN A 24 18.77 2.97 -4.63
CA GLN A 24 19.01 1.55 -4.39
C GLN A 24 17.79 0.70 -4.76
N CYS A 25 16.58 1.21 -4.49
CA CYS A 25 15.35 0.56 -4.90
C CYS A 25 15.24 0.41 -6.43
N ASP A 26 15.55 1.46 -7.19
CA ASP A 26 15.57 1.40 -8.66
C ASP A 26 16.49 0.27 -9.16
N LEU A 27 17.73 0.23 -8.67
CA LEU A 27 18.72 -0.78 -9.05
C LEU A 27 18.35 -2.21 -8.62
N LEU A 28 17.79 -2.37 -7.43
CA LEU A 28 17.32 -3.67 -6.93
C LEU A 28 16.10 -4.14 -7.73
N SER A 29 15.25 -3.21 -8.18
CA SER A 29 14.01 -3.50 -8.90
C SER A 29 14.21 -4.13 -10.26
N VAL A 30 15.27 -3.72 -10.98
CA VAL A 30 15.64 -4.29 -12.28
C VAL A 30 15.70 -5.82 -12.23
N ARG A 31 16.31 -6.38 -11.17
CA ARG A 31 16.53 -7.83 -11.08
C ARG A 31 15.24 -8.60 -10.77
N TRP A 32 14.50 -8.19 -9.75
CA TRP A 32 13.28 -8.92 -9.37
C TRP A 32 12.16 -8.72 -10.38
N PHE A 33 12.06 -7.54 -11.01
CA PHE A 33 11.03 -7.28 -12.01
C PHE A 33 11.30 -8.06 -13.30
N ALA A 34 12.56 -8.11 -13.77
CA ALA A 34 12.93 -8.97 -14.90
C ALA A 34 12.65 -10.45 -14.62
N HIS A 35 12.92 -10.92 -13.39
CA HIS A 35 12.56 -12.27 -12.97
C HIS A 35 11.04 -12.50 -12.99
N ALA A 36 10.24 -11.58 -12.45
CA ALA A 36 8.79 -11.68 -12.51
C ALA A 36 8.27 -11.69 -13.96
N SER A 37 8.75 -10.76 -14.80
CA SER A 37 8.38 -10.61 -16.20
C SER A 37 8.64 -11.88 -17.02
N SER A 38 9.72 -12.62 -16.72
CA SER A 38 10.05 -13.88 -17.41
C SER A 38 9.20 -15.07 -16.97
N HIS A 39 8.54 -15.00 -15.81
CA HIS A 39 7.69 -16.07 -15.26
C HIS A 39 6.20 -15.81 -15.46
N VAL A 40 5.79 -14.57 -15.78
CA VAL A 40 4.39 -14.29 -16.12
C VAL A 40 4.08 -14.66 -17.57
N THR A 41 3.02 -15.43 -17.77
CA THR A 41 2.58 -15.86 -19.09
C THR A 41 1.80 -14.75 -19.80
N PRO A 42 1.61 -14.83 -21.13
CA PRO A 42 0.72 -13.91 -21.84
C PRO A 42 -0.71 -13.87 -21.26
N ALA A 43 -1.21 -15.00 -20.73
CA ALA A 43 -2.50 -15.05 -20.07
C ALA A 43 -2.51 -14.27 -18.74
N HIS A 44 -1.44 -14.34 -17.95
CA HIS A 44 -1.30 -13.53 -16.74
C HIS A 44 -1.28 -12.03 -17.08
N LYS A 45 -0.51 -11.62 -18.10
CA LYS A 45 -0.44 -10.23 -18.55
C LYS A 45 -1.79 -9.70 -19.03
N ALA A 46 -2.50 -10.49 -19.84
CA ALA A 46 -3.84 -10.14 -20.30
C ALA A 46 -4.85 -10.01 -19.14
N TRP A 47 -4.74 -10.86 -18.11
CA TRP A 47 -5.53 -10.75 -16.89
C TRP A 47 -5.20 -9.48 -16.09
N MET A 48 -3.91 -9.18 -15.89
CA MET A 48 -3.44 -7.97 -15.19
C MET A 48 -3.93 -6.68 -15.88
N ALA A 49 -3.84 -6.63 -17.21
CA ALA A 49 -4.32 -5.50 -18.02
C ALA A 49 -5.85 -5.29 -17.93
N GLY A 50 -6.60 -6.30 -17.50
CA GLY A 50 -8.05 -6.22 -17.30
C GLY A 50 -8.48 -5.88 -15.87
N LEU A 51 -7.54 -5.66 -14.94
CA LEU A 51 -7.87 -5.37 -13.55
C LEU A 51 -8.53 -3.99 -13.39
N PRO A 52 -9.61 -3.86 -12.60
CA PRO A 52 -10.25 -2.57 -12.37
C PRO A 52 -9.34 -1.63 -11.58
N HIS A 53 -9.43 -0.33 -11.89
CA HIS A 53 -8.80 0.74 -11.13
C HIS A 53 -9.49 2.09 -11.42
N PRO A 54 -9.97 2.82 -10.39
CA PRO A 54 -10.15 2.39 -9.00
C PRO A 54 -11.27 1.35 -8.86
N ILE A 55 -11.36 0.69 -7.69
CA ILE A 55 -12.54 -0.10 -7.30
C ILE A 55 -13.36 0.77 -6.33
N THR A 56 -14.68 0.87 -6.54
CA THR A 56 -15.57 1.59 -5.61
C THR A 56 -16.62 0.66 -5.03
N PHE A 57 -16.98 0.88 -3.77
CA PHE A 57 -18.03 0.12 -3.07
C PHE A 57 -18.63 0.92 -1.92
N GLU A 58 -19.75 0.44 -1.37
CA GLU A 58 -20.37 1.02 -0.17
C GLU A 58 -20.31 0.02 1.00
N MET A 59 -20.01 0.52 2.19
CA MET A 59 -19.96 -0.26 3.42
C MET A 59 -20.38 0.61 4.61
N GLY A 60 -21.32 0.14 5.44
CA GLY A 60 -21.78 0.91 6.60
C GLY A 60 -22.43 2.27 6.25
N GLY A 61 -22.91 2.44 5.02
CA GLY A 61 -23.45 3.70 4.50
C GLY A 61 -22.41 4.69 3.96
N ALA A 62 -21.12 4.35 4.07
CA ALA A 62 -20.01 5.15 3.53
C ALA A 62 -19.58 4.64 2.15
N LYS A 63 -19.17 5.56 1.27
CA LYS A 63 -18.58 5.28 -0.03
C LYS A 63 -17.07 5.15 0.10
N PHE A 64 -16.53 4.06 -0.45
CA PHE A 64 -15.11 3.78 -0.47
C PHE A 64 -14.57 3.71 -1.89
N ALA A 65 -13.31 4.12 -2.05
CA ALA A 65 -12.50 3.77 -3.21
C ALA A 65 -11.24 3.02 -2.78
N VAL A 66 -10.85 2.01 -3.56
CA VAL A 66 -9.59 1.29 -3.43
C VAL A 66 -8.66 1.72 -4.55
N VAL A 67 -7.50 2.25 -4.17
CA VAL A 67 -6.42 2.71 -5.06
C VAL A 67 -5.12 2.01 -4.70
N HIS A 68 -4.15 1.98 -5.62
CA HIS A 68 -2.83 1.47 -5.30
C HIS A 68 -2.01 2.52 -4.54
N GLY A 69 -1.63 3.63 -5.19
CA GLY A 69 -0.98 4.80 -4.56
C GLY A 69 -1.98 5.93 -4.28
N HIS A 70 -2.36 6.66 -5.33
CA HIS A 70 -3.28 7.82 -5.25
C HIS A 70 -4.25 7.85 -6.46
N SER A 71 -5.26 8.73 -6.44
CA SER A 71 -6.23 8.89 -7.55
C SER A 71 -5.62 9.44 -8.84
N ARG A 72 -4.47 10.10 -8.74
CA ARG A 72 -3.82 10.86 -9.83
C ARG A 72 -2.56 10.20 -10.35
N ASP A 73 -1.92 9.39 -9.52
CA ASP A 73 -0.73 8.62 -9.86
C ASP A 73 -0.80 7.30 -9.08
N ILE A 74 -0.75 6.19 -9.84
CA ILE A 74 -0.82 4.83 -9.31
C ILE A 74 0.34 4.51 -8.37
N SER A 75 1.48 5.20 -8.53
CA SER A 75 2.73 4.99 -7.80
C SER A 75 3.07 6.16 -6.86
N GLU A 76 2.09 7.01 -6.55
CA GLU A 76 2.26 8.04 -5.53
C GLU A 76 2.46 7.40 -4.15
N TRP A 77 3.48 7.85 -3.44
CA TRP A 77 3.77 7.39 -2.08
C TRP A 77 2.96 8.19 -1.05
N VAL A 78 1.91 7.58 -0.51
CA VAL A 78 1.12 8.19 0.58
C VAL A 78 1.42 7.50 1.91
N PHE A 79 1.96 8.27 2.85
CA PHE A 79 2.33 7.85 4.20
C PHE A 79 1.44 8.51 5.27
N ALA A 80 1.62 8.10 6.53
CA ALA A 80 0.92 8.72 7.65
C ALA A 80 1.24 10.22 7.73
N SER A 81 2.51 10.60 7.52
CA SER A 81 2.98 11.99 7.53
C SER A 81 2.63 12.82 6.30
N THR A 82 2.12 12.20 5.21
CA THR A 82 1.71 12.92 4.00
C THR A 82 0.67 14.00 4.37
N PRO A 83 0.80 15.25 3.89
CA PRO A 83 -0.12 16.31 4.22
C PRO A 83 -1.58 15.96 3.94
N GLU A 84 -2.46 16.28 4.89
CA GLU A 84 -3.89 16.00 4.77
C GLU A 84 -4.50 16.55 3.47
N ALA A 85 -4.03 17.72 3.02
CA ALA A 85 -4.51 18.34 1.78
C ALA A 85 -4.27 17.45 0.55
N GLU A 86 -3.17 16.70 0.51
CA GLU A 86 -2.85 15.78 -0.58
C GLU A 86 -3.76 14.55 -0.52
N LYS A 87 -3.91 13.93 0.66
CA LYS A 87 -4.88 12.82 0.87
C LYS A 87 -6.30 13.22 0.47
N ARG A 88 -6.69 14.46 0.79
CA ARG A 88 -8.01 15.03 0.49
C ARG A 88 -8.28 15.12 -1.01
N VAL A 89 -7.26 15.40 -1.81
CA VAL A 89 -7.39 15.48 -3.26
C VAL A 89 -7.92 14.16 -3.83
N ALA A 90 -7.41 13.00 -3.39
CA ALA A 90 -7.95 11.72 -3.89
C ALA A 90 -9.41 11.51 -3.48
N LEU A 91 -9.76 11.84 -2.24
CA LEU A 91 -11.12 11.73 -1.74
C LEU A 91 -12.08 12.61 -2.56
N ASP A 92 -11.66 13.82 -2.92
CA ASP A 92 -12.44 14.76 -3.75
C ASP A 92 -12.55 14.29 -5.21
N ASP A 93 -11.44 13.88 -5.83
CA ASP A 93 -11.41 13.37 -7.21
C ASP A 93 -12.34 12.15 -7.39
N LEU A 94 -12.41 11.30 -6.37
CA LEU A 94 -13.19 10.06 -6.39
C LEU A 94 -14.62 10.24 -5.86
N GLY A 95 -14.92 11.36 -5.20
CA GLY A 95 -16.23 11.63 -4.61
C GLY A 95 -16.62 10.61 -3.52
N VAL A 96 -15.67 10.21 -2.68
CA VAL A 96 -15.84 9.16 -1.65
C VAL A 96 -15.59 9.67 -0.24
N ASP A 97 -16.09 8.92 0.75
CA ASP A 97 -15.94 9.22 2.17
C ASP A 97 -14.67 8.62 2.76
N GLY A 98 -14.16 7.54 2.15
CA GLY A 98 -12.93 6.89 2.53
C GLY A 98 -12.12 6.35 1.35
N VAL A 99 -10.80 6.45 1.46
CA VAL A 99 -9.84 5.81 0.55
C VAL A 99 -9.15 4.66 1.27
N ILE A 100 -9.07 3.51 0.61
CA ILE A 100 -8.20 2.39 0.99
C ILE A 100 -7.07 2.34 -0.03
N ALA A 101 -5.87 2.73 0.39
CA ALA A 101 -4.67 2.74 -0.43
C ALA A 101 -3.73 1.58 -0.08
N GLY A 102 -2.70 1.36 -0.90
CA GLY A 102 -1.60 0.44 -0.66
C GLY A 102 -0.27 1.14 -0.96
N HIS A 103 0.54 0.55 -1.84
CA HIS A 103 1.81 1.06 -2.37
C HIS A 103 2.90 1.34 -1.33
N SER A 104 2.70 2.27 -0.39
CA SER A 104 3.66 2.64 0.64
C SER A 104 4.03 1.52 1.61
N GLY A 105 3.23 0.45 1.70
CA GLY A 105 3.56 -0.77 2.44
C GLY A 105 3.55 -0.63 3.97
N LEU A 106 3.46 0.59 4.50
CA LEU A 106 3.33 0.87 5.92
C LEU A 106 1.84 0.96 6.32
N PRO A 107 1.37 0.16 7.28
CA PRO A 107 0.00 0.24 7.73
C PRO A 107 -0.25 1.54 8.53
N PHE A 108 -1.35 2.23 8.22
CA PHE A 108 -1.84 3.34 9.02
C PHE A 108 -3.33 3.61 8.77
N THR A 109 -3.94 4.33 9.70
CA THR A 109 -5.27 4.91 9.53
C THR A 109 -5.21 6.37 9.91
N ASP A 110 -5.72 7.23 9.03
CA ASP A 110 -5.78 8.67 9.25
C ASP A 110 -7.22 9.17 9.04
N VAL A 111 -7.75 9.87 10.04
CA VAL A 111 -9.06 10.52 9.96
C VAL A 111 -8.80 12.00 9.77
N LEU A 112 -9.11 12.49 8.58
CA LEU A 112 -8.82 13.86 8.18
C LEU A 112 -9.65 14.85 9.01
N SER A 113 -9.23 16.11 9.08
CA SER A 113 -9.96 17.18 9.79
C SER A 113 -11.40 17.39 9.34
N ASP A 114 -11.77 16.91 8.13
CA ASP A 114 -13.15 16.90 7.65
C ASP A 114 -13.94 15.62 7.91
N GLY A 115 -13.37 14.70 8.69
CA GLY A 115 -13.97 13.44 9.09
C GLY A 115 -13.83 12.32 8.07
N ARG A 116 -13.30 12.57 6.87
CA ARG A 116 -13.07 11.51 5.87
C ARG A 116 -11.87 10.64 6.22
N LEU A 117 -11.83 9.44 5.66
CA LEU A 117 -10.85 8.41 5.99
C LEU A 117 -9.78 8.24 4.91
N TRP A 118 -8.51 8.16 5.33
CA TRP A 118 -7.46 7.51 4.55
C TRP A 118 -6.95 6.29 5.32
N HIS A 119 -7.00 5.12 4.70
CA HIS A 119 -6.55 3.88 5.31
C HIS A 119 -5.56 3.14 4.42
N ASN A 120 -4.46 2.68 5.00
CA ASN A 120 -3.53 1.76 4.36
C ASN A 120 -3.42 0.50 5.23
N PRO A 121 -3.79 -0.70 4.75
CA PRO A 121 -3.75 -1.92 5.54
C PRO A 121 -2.33 -2.48 5.71
N GLY A 122 -1.32 -1.84 5.13
CA GLY A 122 0.01 -2.39 4.96
C GLY A 122 0.09 -3.31 3.74
N VAL A 123 1.12 -4.15 3.70
CA VAL A 123 1.36 -5.08 2.61
C VAL A 123 1.69 -6.46 3.15
N ILE A 124 1.28 -7.51 2.43
CA ILE A 124 1.50 -8.91 2.80
C ILE A 124 2.80 -9.51 2.22
N GLY A 125 3.47 -8.78 1.32
CA GLY A 125 4.63 -9.27 0.58
C GLY A 125 6.00 -8.88 1.15
N VAL A 126 6.07 -7.89 2.05
CA VAL A 126 7.30 -7.44 2.71
C VAL A 126 6.95 -6.89 4.10
N PRO A 127 7.77 -7.14 5.14
CA PRO A 127 7.53 -6.57 6.46
C PRO A 127 7.51 -5.04 6.48
N ALA A 128 6.83 -4.44 7.45
CA ALA A 128 6.54 -3.01 7.51
C ALA A 128 7.70 -2.13 8.07
N ASN A 129 8.95 -2.51 7.82
CA ASN A 129 10.14 -1.82 8.33
C ASN A 129 10.17 -1.67 9.87
N ASP A 130 9.45 -2.53 10.60
CA ASP A 130 9.18 -2.41 12.04
C ASP A 130 10.09 -3.30 12.90
N GLY A 131 11.13 -3.89 12.31
CA GLY A 131 12.06 -4.76 13.03
C GLY A 131 11.48 -6.15 13.37
N THR A 132 10.37 -6.53 12.73
CA THR A 132 9.74 -7.84 12.90
C THR A 132 9.50 -8.51 11.55
N PRO A 133 9.52 -9.85 11.45
CA PRO A 133 9.35 -10.54 10.17
C PRO A 133 7.89 -10.60 9.70
N ARG A 134 6.91 -10.22 10.54
CA ARG A 134 5.48 -10.32 10.22
C ARG A 134 5.06 -9.27 9.18
N VAL A 135 3.94 -9.52 8.53
CA VAL A 135 3.32 -8.60 7.57
C VAL A 135 1.95 -8.14 8.06
N TRP A 136 1.31 -7.21 7.36
CA TRP A 136 0.09 -6.55 7.85
C TRP A 136 -1.05 -6.60 6.83
N TYR A 137 -2.26 -6.72 7.36
CA TYR A 137 -3.52 -6.53 6.65
C TYR A 137 -4.55 -5.92 7.61
N SER A 138 -5.70 -5.51 7.08
CA SER A 138 -6.79 -5.00 7.90
C SER A 138 -8.09 -5.76 7.71
N VAL A 139 -8.91 -5.79 8.76
CA VAL A 139 -10.32 -6.16 8.71
C VAL A 139 -11.16 -4.92 9.00
N LEU A 140 -12.13 -4.66 8.13
CA LEU A 140 -13.09 -3.56 8.25
C LEU A 140 -14.47 -4.15 8.54
N ASP A 141 -15.02 -3.84 9.70
CA ASP A 141 -16.34 -4.29 10.13
C ASP A 141 -17.34 -3.11 10.13
N PRO A 142 -18.49 -3.22 9.45
CA PRO A 142 -19.54 -2.22 9.58
C PRO A 142 -20.01 -2.08 11.04
N ALA A 143 -20.15 -0.84 11.49
CA ALA A 143 -20.68 -0.49 12.80
C ALA A 143 -21.79 0.58 12.67
N PRO A 144 -22.62 0.81 13.70
CA PRO A 144 -23.62 1.87 13.65
C PRO A 144 -22.99 3.23 13.34
N GLY A 145 -23.30 3.80 12.17
CA GLY A 145 -22.81 5.11 11.74
C GLY A 145 -21.34 5.15 11.31
N GLY A 146 -20.68 4.01 11.07
CA GLY A 146 -19.25 4.01 10.79
C GLY A 146 -18.65 2.62 10.53
N ILE A 147 -17.33 2.53 10.65
CA ILE A 147 -16.53 1.32 10.44
C ILE A 147 -15.57 1.12 11.62
N VAL A 148 -15.45 -0.12 12.09
CA VAL A 148 -14.36 -0.53 12.99
C VAL A 148 -13.25 -1.12 12.14
N ILE A 149 -12.05 -0.56 12.25
CA ILE A 149 -10.87 -0.93 11.48
C ILE A 149 -9.86 -1.58 12.41
N ARG A 150 -9.41 -2.78 12.06
CA ARG A 150 -8.44 -3.56 12.84
C ARG A 150 -7.25 -3.91 11.95
N HIS A 151 -6.10 -3.33 12.23
CA HIS A 151 -4.82 -3.79 11.67
C HIS A 151 -4.41 -5.09 12.36
N LEU A 152 -4.18 -6.14 11.58
CA LEU A 152 -3.83 -7.46 12.06
C LEU A 152 -2.46 -7.84 11.50
N ALA A 153 -1.58 -8.26 12.41
CA ALA A 153 -0.31 -8.86 12.03
C ALA A 153 -0.54 -10.29 11.52
N LEU A 154 0.19 -10.66 10.46
CA LEU A 154 0.18 -11.97 9.86
C LEU A 154 1.59 -12.56 9.93
N ASP A 155 1.73 -13.60 10.75
CA ASP A 155 2.92 -14.44 10.76
C ASP A 155 2.87 -15.41 9.56
N TYR A 156 4.01 -15.64 8.94
CA TYR A 156 4.17 -16.55 7.81
C TYR A 156 5.54 -17.24 7.85
N ASP A 157 5.73 -18.27 7.02
CA ASP A 157 7.02 -18.94 6.86
C ASP A 157 7.99 -18.08 6.04
N TYR A 158 8.55 -17.06 6.71
CA TYR A 158 9.51 -16.16 6.07
C TYR A 158 10.82 -16.88 5.71
N GLU A 159 11.23 -17.92 6.45
CA GLU A 159 12.42 -18.70 6.09
C GLU A 159 12.20 -19.50 4.80
N GLY A 160 11.02 -20.09 4.63
CA GLY A 160 10.60 -20.71 3.38
C GLY A 160 10.58 -19.73 2.20
N ALA A 161 10.02 -18.53 2.40
CA ALA A 161 10.01 -17.46 1.39
C ALA A 161 11.44 -17.04 1.00
N ARG A 162 12.31 -16.81 2.00
CA ARG A 162 13.73 -16.48 1.79
C ARG A 162 14.49 -17.57 1.06
N ALA A 163 14.25 -18.83 1.41
CA ALA A 163 14.85 -19.97 0.72
C ALA A 163 14.37 -20.05 -0.74
N GLY A 164 13.10 -19.74 -1.01
CA GLY A 164 12.57 -19.59 -2.37
C GLY A 164 13.31 -18.53 -3.16
N MET A 165 13.40 -17.32 -2.62
CA MET A 165 14.13 -16.22 -3.25
C MET A 165 15.60 -16.55 -3.52
N ALA A 166 16.25 -17.30 -2.60
CA ALA A 166 17.64 -17.71 -2.76
C ALA A 166 17.83 -18.69 -3.94
N ARG A 167 16.92 -19.64 -4.12
CA ARG A 167 16.96 -20.59 -5.26
C ARG A 167 16.84 -19.89 -6.61
N GLU A 168 16.05 -18.82 -6.65
CA GLU A 168 15.83 -18.00 -7.85
C GLU A 168 16.88 -16.89 -8.03
N ALA A 169 17.94 -16.85 -7.20
CA ALA A 169 18.99 -15.84 -7.21
C ALA A 169 18.46 -14.39 -7.11
N LEU A 170 17.35 -14.19 -6.40
CA LEU A 170 16.77 -12.88 -6.14
C LEU A 170 17.60 -12.07 -5.13
N PRO A 171 17.54 -10.72 -5.15
CA PRO A 171 18.43 -9.87 -4.38
C PRO A 171 18.45 -10.15 -2.87
N ASP A 172 19.64 -10.34 -2.32
CA ASP A 172 19.89 -10.66 -0.91
C ASP A 172 19.30 -9.65 0.06
N ALA A 173 19.28 -8.36 -0.32
CA ALA A 173 18.80 -7.28 0.52
C ALA A 173 17.31 -7.46 0.89
N TYR A 174 16.46 -7.86 -0.08
CA TYR A 174 15.06 -8.17 0.22
C TYR A 174 14.90 -9.48 0.97
N ARG A 175 15.75 -10.49 0.72
CA ARG A 175 15.75 -11.73 1.53
C ARG A 175 16.08 -11.44 2.98
N GLN A 176 16.97 -10.48 3.24
CA GLN A 176 17.31 -10.08 4.59
C GLN A 176 16.15 -9.33 5.26
N ALA A 177 15.49 -8.43 4.52
CA ALA A 177 14.30 -7.70 4.99
C ALA A 177 13.17 -8.62 5.46
N LEU A 178 12.94 -9.76 4.80
CA LEU A 178 11.93 -10.74 5.25
C LEU A 178 12.24 -11.34 6.63
N LYS A 179 13.52 -11.33 7.06
CA LYS A 179 13.96 -11.91 8.33
C LYS A 179 13.94 -10.91 9.47
N ASP A 180 14.61 -9.78 9.26
CA ASP A 180 14.84 -8.79 10.32
C ASP A 180 13.75 -7.72 10.35
N GLY A 181 12.89 -7.67 9.33
CA GLY A 181 11.83 -6.67 9.24
C GLY A 181 12.35 -5.28 8.93
N LEU A 182 13.54 -5.16 8.32
CA LEU A 182 14.15 -3.88 7.97
C LEU A 182 14.29 -3.76 6.46
N TRP A 183 13.84 -2.63 5.91
CA TRP A 183 13.95 -2.38 4.48
C TRP A 183 15.41 -2.18 4.07
N PRO A 184 15.77 -2.57 2.82
CA PRO A 184 17.15 -2.50 2.35
C PRO A 184 17.67 -1.06 2.18
N ASN A 185 16.76 -0.09 2.05
CA ASN A 185 17.02 1.35 2.07
C ASN A 185 15.76 2.09 2.51
N LEU A 186 15.90 3.40 2.72
CA LEU A 186 14.83 4.29 3.16
C LEU A 186 14.53 5.37 2.12
N ASP A 187 14.94 5.17 0.86
CA ASP A 187 14.93 6.23 -0.18
C ASP A 187 13.53 6.79 -0.44
N VAL A 188 12.49 5.99 -0.21
CA VAL A 188 11.08 6.36 -0.38
C VAL A 188 10.44 6.92 0.89
N LEU A 189 11.09 6.79 2.06
CA LEU A 189 10.48 7.16 3.34
C LEU A 189 10.70 8.65 3.65
N PRO A 190 9.65 9.40 4.00
CA PRO A 190 9.80 10.70 4.62
C PRO A 190 10.49 10.59 5.98
N THR A 191 11.03 11.71 6.47
CA THR A 191 11.77 11.77 7.74
C THR A 191 11.01 11.19 8.93
N ALA A 192 9.68 11.39 8.98
CA ALA A 192 8.85 10.89 10.07
C ALA A 192 8.78 9.36 10.09
N GLU A 193 8.51 8.72 8.96
CA GLU A 193 8.46 7.27 8.82
C GLU A 193 9.85 6.65 8.97
N ALA A 194 10.89 7.28 8.40
CA ALA A 194 12.27 6.82 8.54
C ALA A 194 12.72 6.75 10.00
N ALA A 195 12.31 7.71 10.84
CA ALA A 195 12.62 7.73 12.28
C ALA A 195 11.99 6.57 13.06
N LEU A 196 10.96 5.91 12.52
CA LEU A 196 10.28 4.76 13.11
C LEU A 196 10.87 3.41 12.69
N THR A 197 11.91 3.40 11.85
CA THR A 197 12.58 2.17 11.39
C THR A 197 12.99 1.28 12.56
N GLY A 198 12.63 0.00 12.49
CA GLY A 198 12.96 -1.00 13.50
C GLY A 198 12.16 -0.90 14.80
N GLN A 199 11.17 -0.01 14.87
CA GLN A 199 10.26 0.09 16.01
C GLN A 199 9.00 -0.72 15.72
N ALA A 200 8.78 -1.79 16.50
CA ALA A 200 7.67 -2.70 16.29
C ALA A 200 6.32 -1.96 16.32
N LEU A 201 5.53 -2.13 15.26
CA LEU A 201 4.22 -1.50 15.16
C LEU A 201 3.20 -2.22 16.05
N ALA A 202 2.30 -1.45 16.63
CA ALA A 202 1.14 -1.93 17.37
C ALA A 202 -0.03 -1.00 17.11
N PHE A 203 -1.22 -1.58 16.96
CA PHE A 203 -2.43 -0.83 16.64
C PHE A 203 -3.56 -1.23 17.57
N ASP A 204 -4.23 -0.23 18.11
CA ASP A 204 -5.56 -0.40 18.68
C ASP A 204 -6.62 -0.33 17.56
N PRO A 205 -7.78 -1.00 17.72
CA PRO A 205 -8.89 -0.82 16.79
C PRO A 205 -9.31 0.63 16.66
N VAL A 206 -9.50 1.10 15.43
CA VAL A 206 -9.99 2.46 15.14
C VAL A 206 -11.48 2.39 14.85
N THR A 207 -12.29 3.15 15.59
CA THR A 207 -13.69 3.37 15.23
C THR A 207 -13.80 4.66 14.44
N TRP A 208 -14.01 4.55 13.14
CA TRP A 208 -14.27 5.70 12.27
C TRP A 208 -15.77 5.90 12.15
N ILE A 209 -16.23 7.15 12.29
CA ILE A 209 -17.62 7.54 12.14
C ILE A 209 -17.76 8.28 10.82
N LEU A 210 -18.76 7.89 10.02
CA LEU A 210 -19.07 8.54 8.76
C LEU A 210 -19.43 10.00 9.03
N PRO A 211 -18.73 10.97 8.41
CA PRO A 211 -19.07 12.38 8.56
C PRO A 211 -20.50 12.66 8.04
N GLU A 212 -21.23 13.56 8.71
CA GLU A 212 -22.51 14.02 8.17
C GLU A 212 -22.31 14.68 6.80
N PRO A 213 -23.29 14.55 5.88
CA PRO A 213 -23.23 15.23 4.60
C PRO A 213 -22.98 16.71 4.81
N ARG A 214 -21.90 17.25 4.22
CA ARG A 214 -21.68 18.70 4.20
C ARG A 214 -22.88 19.33 3.50
N VAL A 215 -23.78 19.94 4.26
CA VAL A 215 -24.82 20.80 3.72
C VAL A 215 -24.08 21.95 3.05
N GLY A 216 -23.96 21.89 1.72
CA GLY A 216 -23.33 22.94 0.95
C GLY A 216 -24.02 24.26 1.32
N LYS A 217 -23.22 25.28 1.67
CA LYS A 217 -23.73 26.64 1.63
C LYS A 217 -24.15 26.88 0.18
N VAL A 218 -25.47 26.89 -0.04
CA VAL A 218 -26.08 27.45 -1.24
C VAL A 218 -25.54 28.87 -1.34
N ALA A 219 -24.69 29.11 -2.33
CA ALA A 219 -24.27 30.44 -2.76
C ALA A 219 -25.13 30.84 -3.96
#